data_AF-A0A2M7CZI9-F1
#
_entry.id   AF-A0A2M7CZI9-F1
#
_cell.length_a   1.000
_cell.length_b   1.000
_cell.length_c   1.000
_cell.angle_alpha   90.00
_cell.angle_beta   90.00
_cell.angle_gamma   90.00
#
_symmetry.space_group_name_H-M   'P 1'
#
loop_
_entity.id
_entity.type
_entity.pdbx_description
1 polymer ?
#
loop_
_entity_poly.entity_id
_entity_poly.type
_entity_poly.pdbx_seq_one_letter_code
_entity_poly.pdbx_strand_id
1 'polypeptide(L)' 'MDTNLVLEGLKFMGLGMGTVFLFLIIMIAFMNIMSSVIHRFFPEPVVSEMEVQPKDNKKIIAAITAAISHHRQS' A
#
# COMPACT_ATOMS: atom_id res chain seq x y z
N MET A 1 -22.96 46.49 23.62
CA MET A 1 -23.76 45.29 23.93
C MET A 1 -23.46 44.17 22.93
N ASP A 2 -22.25 44.16 22.34
CA ASP A 2 -21.97 43.46 21.08
C ASP A 2 -20.88 42.37 21.22
N THR A 3 -20.12 42.42 22.32
CA THR A 3 -19.10 41.42 22.65
C THR A 3 -19.70 40.03 22.93
N ASN A 4 -20.96 39.97 23.39
CA ASN A 4 -21.63 38.71 23.66
C ASN A 4 -21.93 37.94 22.36
N LEU A 5 -22.41 38.63 21.32
CA LEU A 5 -22.70 38.04 20.01
C LEU A 5 -21.44 37.54 19.30
N VAL A 6 -20.34 38.30 19.38
CA VAL A 6 -19.05 37.88 18.79
C VAL A 6 -18.50 36.66 19.52
N LEU A 7 -18.58 36.63 20.86
CA LEU A 7 -18.14 35.49 21.66
C LEU A 7 -19.00 34.24 21.41
N GLU A 8 -20.29 34.42 21.23
CA GLU A 8 -21.24 33.36 20.92
C GLU A 8 -21.04 32.81 19.50
N GLY A 9 -20.80 33.68 18.52
CA GLY A 9 -20.39 33.28 17.17
C GLY A 9 -19.08 32.49 17.15
N LEU A 10 -18.10 32.88 17.98
CA LEU A 10 -16.84 32.14 18.11
C LEU A 10 -17.05 30.76 18.74
N LYS A 11 -17.95 30.63 19.72
CA LYS A 11 -18.36 29.33 20.27
C LYS A 11 -19.02 28.44 19.22
N PHE A 12 -19.90 28.98 18.39
CA PHE A 12 -20.54 28.22 17.32
C PHE A 12 -19.55 27.84 16.21
N MET A 13 -18.58 28.69 15.89
CA MET A 13 -17.51 28.35 14.94
C MET A 13 -16.66 27.19 15.46
N GLY A 14 -16.25 27.22 16.73
CA GLY A 14 -15.52 26.12 17.36
C GLY A 14 -16.33 24.83 17.42
N LEU A 15 -17.63 24.93 17.73
CA LEU A 15 -18.53 23.79 17.77
C LEU A 15 -18.75 23.20 16.37
N GLY A 16 -18.97 24.03 15.35
CA GLY A 16 -19.15 23.60 13.96
C GLY A 16 -17.88 23.00 13.34
N MET A 17 -16.72 23.62 13.54
CA MET A 17 -15.46 23.02 13.09
C MET A 17 -15.14 21.72 13.84
N GLY A 18 -15.39 21.67 15.14
CA GLY A 18 -15.14 20.49 15.97
C GLY A 18 -15.99 19.29 15.55
N THR A 19 -17.28 19.50 15.26
CA THR A 19 -18.17 18.40 14.83
C THR A 19 -17.79 17.85 13.46
N VAL A 20 -17.46 18.73 12.51
CA VAL A 20 -16.99 18.30 11.17
C VAL A 20 -15.66 17.56 11.29
N PHE A 21 -14.72 18.06 12.08
CA PHE A 21 -13.44 17.39 12.31
C PHE A 21 -13.62 16.01 12.93
N LEU A 22 -14.47 15.89 13.95
CA LEU A 22 -14.80 14.61 14.57
C LEU A 22 -15.45 13.64 13.58
N PHE A 23 -16.37 14.14 12.75
CA PHE A 23 -17.01 13.35 11.70
C PHE A 23 -15.99 12.81 10.69
N LEU A 24 -15.04 13.63 10.25
CA LEU A 24 -13.97 13.21 9.34
C LEU A 24 -13.05 12.16 9.99
N ILE A 25 -12.68 12.31 11.26
CA ILE A 25 -11.91 11.31 12.00
C ILE A 25 -12.64 9.97 12.00
N ILE A 26 -13.93 9.99 12.32
CA ILE A 26 -14.77 8.78 12.34
C ILE A 26 -14.79 8.16 10.94
N MET A 27 -15.02 8.95 9.89
CA MET A 27 -15.02 8.49 8.50
C MET A 27 -13.70 7.82 8.12
N ILE A 28 -12.57 8.42 8.48
CA ILE A 28 -11.23 7.85 8.25
C ILE A 28 -11.06 6.54 9.03
N ALA A 29 -11.52 6.47 10.28
CA ALA A 29 -11.46 5.24 11.07
C ALA A 29 -12.26 4.11 10.40
N PHE A 30 -13.47 4.38 9.89
CA PHE A 30 -14.25 3.41 9.12
C PHE A 30 -13.51 2.95 7.86
N MET A 31 -12.88 3.87 7.12
CA MET A 31 -12.09 3.52 5.94
C MET A 31 -10.91 2.59 6.28
N ASN A 32 -10.23 2.85 7.40
CA ASN A 32 -9.14 1.99 7.89
C ASN A 32 -9.65 0.61 8.32
N ILE A 33 -10.81 0.55 8.99
CA ILE A 33 -11.45 -0.73 9.36
C ILE A 33 -11.76 -1.52 8.11
N MET A 34 -12.38 -0.90 7.09
CA MET A 34 -12.64 -1.56 5.81
C MET A 34 -11.35 -2.06 5.17
N SER A 35 -10.29 -1.24 5.12
CA SER A 35 -8.99 -1.65 4.59
C SER A 35 -8.41 -2.86 5.33
N SER A 36 -8.47 -2.87 6.67
CA SER A 36 -7.99 -4.00 7.48
C SER A 36 -8.85 -5.26 7.29
N VAL A 37 -10.17 -5.11 7.16
CA VAL A 37 -11.10 -6.22 6.90
C VAL A 37 -10.81 -6.80 5.53
N ILE A 38 -10.64 -5.97 4.50
CA ILE A 38 -10.31 -6.43 3.14
C ILE A 38 -9.00 -7.21 3.15
N HIS A 39 -7.91 -6.67 3.73
CA HIS A 39 -6.63 -7.39 3.82
C HIS A 39 -6.71 -8.71 4.59
N ARG A 40 -7.58 -8.81 5.61
CA ARG A 40 -7.73 -9.99 6.46
C ARG A 40 -8.58 -11.08 5.80
N PHE A 41 -9.70 -10.71 5.16
CA PHE A 41 -10.67 -11.64 4.60
C PHE A 41 -10.44 -11.94 3.11
N PHE A 42 -9.87 -10.99 2.37
CA PHE A 42 -9.40 -11.15 1.00
C PHE A 42 -7.92 -10.82 0.95
N PRO A 43 -7.05 -11.67 1.53
CA PRO A 43 -5.62 -11.53 1.31
C PRO A 43 -5.37 -11.65 -0.19
N GLU A 44 -5.03 -10.53 -0.83
CA GLU A 44 -4.49 -10.58 -2.17
C GLU A 44 -3.25 -11.50 -2.10
N PRO A 45 -3.14 -12.50 -2.99
CA PRO A 45 -1.92 -13.27 -3.08
C PRO A 45 -0.84 -12.27 -3.43
N VAL A 46 -0.01 -11.95 -2.43
CA VAL A 46 1.20 -11.17 -2.63
C VAL A 46 1.94 -11.94 -3.70
N VAL A 47 1.98 -11.41 -4.92
CA VAL A 47 2.90 -11.89 -5.93
C VAL A 47 4.23 -11.64 -5.27
N SER A 48 4.78 -12.69 -4.64
CA SER A 48 6.14 -12.69 -4.15
C SER A 48 6.92 -12.13 -5.31
N GLU A 49 7.42 -10.91 -5.15
CA GLU A 49 8.31 -10.32 -6.13
C GLU A 49 9.38 -11.38 -6.30
N MET A 50 9.35 -12.05 -7.45
CA MET A 50 10.23 -13.15 -7.72
C MET A 50 11.57 -12.46 -7.71
N GLU A 51 12.30 -12.63 -6.60
CA GLU A 51 13.65 -12.13 -6.46
C GLU A 51 14.35 -12.61 -7.73
N VAL A 52 14.64 -11.66 -8.63
CA VAL A 52 15.28 -11.97 -9.90
C VAL A 52 16.67 -12.41 -9.52
N GLN A 53 16.81 -13.70 -9.22
CA GLN A 53 18.09 -14.30 -8.92
C GLN A 53 18.97 -13.97 -10.13
N PRO A 54 20.19 -13.46 -9.90
CA PRO A 54 21.08 -13.13 -11.00
C PRO A 54 21.23 -14.39 -11.84
N LYS A 55 20.74 -14.32 -13.08
CA LYS A 55 20.77 -15.43 -14.03
C LYS A 55 22.21 -15.90 -14.11
N ASP A 56 22.49 -17.11 -13.60
CA ASP A 56 23.83 -17.67 -13.59
C ASP A 56 24.21 -18.08 -15.02
N ASN A 57 24.63 -17.07 -15.78
CA ASN A 57 25.03 -17.18 -17.17
C ASN A 57 26.16 -18.19 -17.36
N LYS A 58 26.91 -18.51 -16.29
CA LYS A 58 27.98 -19.52 -16.31
C LYS A 58 27.45 -20.92 -16.56
N LYS A 59 26.29 -21.27 -15.97
CA LYS A 59 25.60 -22.55 -16.26
C LYS A 59 25.09 -22.61 -17.69
N ILE A 60 24.54 -21.51 -18.18
CA ILE A 60 24.02 -21.42 -19.56
C ILE A 60 25.17 -21.59 -20.57
N ILE A 61 26.29 -20.89 -20.36
CA ILE A 61 27.48 -20.98 -21.22
C ILE A 61 28.09 -22.39 -21.16
N ALA A 62 28.14 -23.01 -19.98
CA ALA A 62 28.61 -24.39 -19.85
C ALA A 62 27.72 -25.40 -20.61
N ALA A 63 26.40 -25.24 -20.54
CA ALA A 63 25.46 -26.09 -21.27
C ALA A 63 25.59 -25.94 -22.79
N ILE A 64 25.73 -24.70 -23.29
CA ILE A 64 25.95 -24.42 -24.71
C ILE A 64 27.29 -25.02 -25.18
N THR A 65 28.35 -24.85 -24.39
CA THR A 65 29.68 -25.38 -24.72
C THR A 65 29.68 -26.91 -24.75
N ALA A 66 29.00 -27.55 -23.79
CA ALA A 66 28.84 -29.01 -23.78
C ALA A 66 28.10 -29.50 -25.02
N ALA A 67 27.00 -28.84 -25.41
CA ALA A 67 26.24 -29.18 -26.62
C ALA A 67 27.08 -29.05 -27.90
N ILE A 68 27.87 -27.97 -28.03
CA ILE A 68 28.76 -27.78 -29.19
C ILE A 68 29.87 -28.83 -29.21
N SER A 69 30.47 -29.15 -28.06
CA SER A 69 31.53 -30.16 -27.98
C SER A 69 31.02 -31.55 -28.37
N HIS A 70 29.80 -31.88 -27.94
CA HIS A 70 29.15 -33.16 -28.24
C HIS A 70 28.84 -33.28 -29.74
N HIS A 71 28.38 -32.20 -30.37
CA HIS A 71 28.12 -32.17 -31.81
C HIS A 71 29.39 -32.28 -32.67
N ARG A 72 30.55 -31.82 -32.18
CA ARG A 72 31.84 -31.95 -32.88
C ARG A 72 32.53 -33.29 -32.66
N GLN A 73 32.09 -34.09 -31.69
CA GLN A 73 32.62 -35.43 -31.41
C GLN A 73 31.78 -36.56 -32.01
N SER A 74 30.58 -36.25 -32.54
CA SER A 74 29.84 -37.08 -33.49
C SER A 74 30.25 -36.77 -34.92
#